data_AF-A0A651GYI2-F1
#
_entry.id   AF-A0A651GYI2-F1
#
_cell.length_a   1.000
_cell.length_b   1.000
_cell.length_c   1.000
_cell.angle_alpha   90.00
_cell.angle_beta   90.00
_cell.angle_gamma   90.00
#
_symmetry.space_group_name_H-M   'P 1'
#
loop_
_entity.id
_entity.type
_entity.pdbx_description
1 polymer ?
#
loop_
_entity_poly.entity_id
_entity_poly.type
_entity_poly.pdbx_seq_one_letter_code
_entity_poly.pdbx_strand_id
1 'polypeptide(L)'
;MQVYPAYRAIRRLCACVCFLTMDENLQLVCSGLEVCWCRLGYQHPPWVARTEKVGLCIIRATCIETIMKPFYIATVVALSSFSISLAQNLEPHIGLSSQPQPSDSICPIPLAPSFMDNEGYMVGEVVADFTLYSHDGQEVTLSEVLAENKPVLLVGSNYSCWRFRDQIAPINAIVDYYGDLLNAYYVYTVEAHPHIDISPYNGQLWTGQRNFDDGVLIRQAVTYGDRLEAIDEMLENYTPIPQILVDGPCNEFWLNYGQMPNHAYLIDRHGIVQIRQTWVNSPPADLWCELGEYFDDITPNCNDAGVNGSFEVVIDEEAGTVGYGFPGETIIVPVMINNLSETDNVHIEINRTEVYTPDSWQTSLCVDICLAPTVNTTTTVIPPGGSQSFSFYFFTGADGEASGSGIVRFSNAVNSGNIEYVEFSAITLIPTNVDSENQNPLQVYPVPASNMLFLERNGYEPMPWQIFSLSGALIQEGTMVSGRHEIDISNLPAGSYLLRGGSNEQWEVKRFVKM
;
A
#
# COMPACT_ATOMS: atom_id res chain seq x y z
N MET A 1 -4.34 24.26 -30.24
CA MET A 1 -5.08 23.23 -29.49
C MET A 1 -4.05 22.17 -29.15
N GLN A 2 -3.61 21.93 -27.91
CA GLN A 2 -4.08 22.26 -26.55
C GLN A 2 -2.83 22.09 -25.65
N VAL A 3 -2.02 23.14 -25.50
CA VAL A 3 -1.73 23.93 -24.27
C VAL A 3 -1.41 23.10 -23.02
N TYR A 4 -0.13 23.09 -22.65
CA TYR A 4 0.46 22.66 -21.37
C TYR A 4 -0.03 23.53 -20.19
N PRO A 5 -0.16 23.00 -18.96
CA PRO A 5 -0.59 23.80 -17.81
C PRO A 5 0.54 24.70 -17.31
N ALA A 6 0.14 25.92 -16.94
CA ALA A 6 0.98 27.00 -16.46
C ALA A 6 1.48 26.77 -15.03
N TYR A 7 2.74 27.12 -14.80
CA TYR A 7 3.31 27.37 -13.48
C TYR A 7 2.43 28.35 -12.69
N ARG A 8 1.98 27.95 -11.49
CA ARG A 8 1.32 28.82 -10.52
C ARG A 8 2.30 29.91 -10.05
N ALA A 9 2.16 31.12 -10.57
CA ALA A 9 2.66 32.31 -9.90
C ALA A 9 1.75 32.59 -8.70
N ILE A 10 2.29 32.46 -7.49
CA ILE A 10 1.64 32.90 -6.25
C ILE A 10 1.46 34.42 -6.33
N ARG A 11 0.27 34.90 -6.69
CA ARG A 11 -0.16 36.27 -6.40
C ARG A 11 -0.67 36.30 -4.96
N ARG A 12 0.18 36.71 -4.02
CA ARG A 12 -0.28 37.11 -2.67
C ARG A 12 -1.16 38.36 -2.82
N LEU A 13 -2.46 38.19 -2.61
CA LEU A 13 -3.38 39.28 -2.30
C LEU A 13 -3.11 39.70 -0.85
N CYS A 14 -2.40 40.81 -0.64
CA CYS A 14 -2.44 41.49 0.65
C CYS A 14 -3.82 42.14 0.80
N ALA A 15 -4.69 41.56 1.63
CA ALA A 15 -5.88 42.23 2.11
C ALA A 15 -5.49 43.18 3.26
N CYS A 16 -5.58 44.49 3.04
CA CYS A 16 -5.57 45.45 4.14
C CYS A 16 -6.99 45.52 4.74
N VAL A 17 -7.16 45.07 5.98
CA VAL A 17 -8.35 45.34 6.77
C VAL A 17 -8.18 46.72 7.42
N CYS A 18 -8.89 47.74 6.93
CA CYS A 18 -8.98 49.03 7.61
C CYS A 18 -10.15 48.98 8.60
N PHE A 19 -9.88 49.17 9.89
CA PHE A 19 -10.92 49.51 10.86
C PHE A 19 -11.26 50.99 10.73
N LEU A 20 -12.51 51.29 10.39
CA LEU A 20 -13.05 52.64 10.39
C LEU A 20 -13.74 52.89 11.73
N THR A 21 -13.19 53.78 12.54
CA THR A 21 -13.86 54.32 13.73
C THR A 21 -14.17 55.80 13.50
N MET A 22 -15.42 56.21 13.78
CA MET A 22 -15.79 57.62 13.81
C MET A 22 -15.39 58.22 15.15
N ASP A 23 -14.60 59.29 15.13
CA ASP A 23 -14.41 60.17 16.30
C ASP A 23 -15.66 61.07 16.50
N GLU A 24 -15.80 61.63 17.70
CA GLU A 24 -16.85 62.57 18.15
C GLU A 24 -16.98 63.83 17.27
N ASN A 25 -16.02 64.07 16.37
CA ASN A 25 -16.04 65.14 15.37
C ASN A 25 -16.37 64.68 13.94
N LEU A 26 -16.85 63.45 13.73
CA LEU A 26 -17.24 62.89 12.42
C LEU A 26 -16.12 62.92 11.36
N GLN A 27 -14.86 62.74 11.76
CA GLN A 27 -13.74 62.57 10.85
C GLN A 27 -13.27 61.10 10.80
N LEU A 28 -13.01 60.61 9.59
CA LEU A 28 -12.43 59.29 9.34
C LEU A 28 -10.93 59.33 9.63
N VAL A 29 -10.47 58.56 10.60
CA VAL A 29 -9.05 58.42 10.94
C VAL A 29 -8.62 56.97 10.71
N CYS A 30 -7.59 56.76 9.87
CA CYS A 30 -6.91 55.46 9.77
C CYS A 30 -5.77 55.42 10.79
N SER A 31 -5.73 54.40 11.63
CA SER A 31 -4.58 54.12 12.50
C SER A 31 -4.17 52.65 12.38
N GLY A 32 -2.88 52.41 12.14
CA GLY A 32 -2.28 51.09 12.02
C GLY A 32 -0.86 51.18 11.46
N LEU A 33 0.13 50.85 12.31
CA LEU A 33 1.55 50.85 12.05
C LEU A 33 2.03 49.42 12.33
N GLU A 34 2.29 48.61 11.31
CA GLU A 34 3.06 47.37 11.45
C GLU A 34 4.03 47.17 10.28
N VAL A 35 5.21 46.68 10.64
CA VAL A 35 6.42 46.55 9.83
C VAL A 35 6.47 45.13 9.26
N CYS A 36 6.28 44.97 7.94
CA CYS A 36 6.60 43.72 7.26
C CYS A 36 8.10 43.64 6.97
N TRP A 37 8.78 42.62 7.51
CA TRP A 37 10.14 42.24 7.10
C TRP A 37 10.06 41.30 5.89
N CYS A 38 10.48 41.76 4.71
CA CYS A 38 10.83 40.90 3.58
C CYS A 38 12.35 40.69 3.56
N ARG A 39 12.80 39.46 3.84
CA ARG A 39 14.21 39.06 3.76
C ARG A 39 14.50 38.60 2.33
N LEU A 40 15.07 39.48 1.50
CA LEU A 40 15.78 39.09 0.28
C LEU A 40 17.27 39.37 0.50
N GLY A 41 18.07 38.31 0.56
CA GLY A 41 19.52 38.42 0.65
C GLY A 41 20.12 38.72 -0.72
N TYR A 42 20.82 39.85 -0.85
CA TYR A 42 22.05 40.03 -1.64
C TYR A 42 22.72 41.36 -1.23
N GLN A 43 24.06 41.39 -1.16
CA GLN A 43 24.86 42.32 -0.35
C GLN A 43 25.30 43.65 -1.07
N HIS A 44 25.48 44.72 -0.24
CA HIS A 44 26.34 45.95 -0.33
C HIS A 44 25.89 47.23 -1.10
N PRO A 45 26.41 48.45 -0.76
CA PRO A 45 26.48 49.16 0.53
C PRO A 45 25.85 50.62 0.45
N PRO A 46 25.86 51.48 1.50
CA PRO A 46 24.81 52.50 1.71
C PRO A 46 25.15 53.92 1.20
N TRP A 47 24.15 54.66 0.71
CA TRP A 47 24.19 56.14 0.60
C TRP A 47 22.83 56.80 0.90
N VAL A 48 22.82 57.56 1.99
CA VAL A 48 22.25 58.91 2.21
C VAL A 48 20.75 59.16 2.02
N ALA A 49 20.14 59.62 3.12
CA ALA A 49 18.80 60.15 3.27
C ALA A 49 18.47 61.35 2.35
N ARG A 50 17.20 61.43 1.92
CA ARG A 50 16.51 62.71 1.73
C ARG A 50 15.00 62.56 1.84
N THR A 51 14.42 63.34 2.74
CA THR A 51 13.00 63.64 2.94
C THR A 51 12.43 64.42 1.75
N GLU A 52 11.18 64.15 1.33
CA GLU A 52 10.19 65.19 0.99
C GLU A 52 8.78 64.65 0.65
N LYS A 53 7.78 65.32 1.25
CA LYS A 53 6.40 65.64 0.77
C LYS A 53 5.31 64.57 0.73
N VAL A 54 4.40 64.74 1.70
CA VAL A 54 3.01 64.26 1.76
C VAL A 54 2.15 65.00 0.71
N GLY A 55 1.43 64.25 -0.13
CA GLY A 55 0.41 64.76 -1.05
C GLY A 55 -1.00 64.37 -0.58
N LEU A 56 -1.83 65.37 -0.32
CA LEU A 56 -3.21 65.27 0.14
C LEU A 56 -4.14 65.01 -1.07
N CYS A 57 -4.95 63.95 -1.05
CA CYS A 57 -5.97 63.70 -2.07
C CYS A 57 -7.37 64.03 -1.51
N ILE A 58 -8.00 65.08 -2.05
CA ILE A 58 -9.35 65.54 -1.66
C ILE A 58 -10.36 64.94 -2.64
N ILE A 59 -11.25 64.07 -2.17
CA ILE A 59 -12.45 63.66 -2.92
C ILE A 59 -13.64 64.43 -2.37
N ARG A 60 -14.27 65.27 -3.21
CA ARG A 60 -15.52 65.97 -2.93
C ARG A 60 -16.70 65.00 -3.09
N ALA A 61 -17.51 64.84 -2.04
CA ALA A 61 -18.86 64.29 -2.14
C ALA A 61 -19.88 65.41 -1.89
N THR A 62 -20.76 65.62 -2.85
CA THR A 62 -21.90 66.55 -2.80
C THR A 62 -23.10 65.88 -2.11
N CYS A 63 -23.55 66.43 -0.97
CA CYS A 63 -24.82 66.08 -0.33
C CYS A 63 -25.98 66.84 -0.98
N ILE A 64 -27.07 66.13 -1.27
CA ILE A 64 -28.39 66.70 -1.59
C ILE A 64 -29.27 66.49 -0.34
N GLU A 65 -29.71 67.59 0.27
CA GLU A 65 -30.72 67.61 1.32
C GLU A 65 -32.12 67.50 0.68
N THR A 66 -32.93 66.52 1.11
CA THR A 66 -34.38 66.65 1.02
C THR A 66 -35.04 66.25 2.34
N ILE A 67 -35.82 67.18 2.85
CA ILE A 67 -36.59 67.20 4.10
C ILE A 67 -37.76 66.21 4.05
N MET A 68 -37.92 65.32 5.05
CA MET A 68 -39.23 64.80 5.46
C MET A 68 -39.31 64.51 6.97
N LYS A 69 -40.46 64.87 7.55
CA LYS A 69 -40.82 64.86 8.99
C LYS A 69 -41.22 63.44 9.50
N PRO A 70 -41.26 63.22 10.83
CA PRO A 70 -41.34 61.88 11.42
C PRO A 70 -42.79 61.42 11.67
N PHE A 71 -43.03 60.13 11.47
CA PHE A 71 -44.12 59.37 12.08
C PHE A 71 -43.53 58.01 12.50
N TYR A 72 -43.18 57.86 13.78
CA TYR A 72 -42.79 56.57 14.34
C TYR A 72 -43.99 55.96 15.05
N ILE A 73 -44.60 54.96 14.41
CA ILE A 73 -45.44 53.97 15.07
C ILE A 73 -44.48 52.87 15.54
N ALA A 74 -44.37 52.69 16.85
CA ALA A 74 -43.59 51.61 17.45
C ALA A 74 -44.36 50.29 17.31
N THR A 75 -44.01 49.49 16.30
CA THR A 75 -44.39 48.08 16.23
C THR A 75 -43.22 47.26 16.78
N VAL A 76 -43.37 46.74 17.99
CA VAL A 76 -42.45 45.76 18.57
C VAL A 76 -42.66 44.45 17.82
N VAL A 77 -41.84 44.19 16.81
CA VAL A 77 -41.71 42.87 16.18
C VAL A 77 -40.82 42.04 17.10
N ALA A 78 -41.42 41.08 17.79
CA ALA A 78 -40.68 40.03 18.48
C ALA A 78 -39.94 39.20 17.41
N LEU A 79 -38.66 39.53 17.18
CA LEU A 79 -37.74 38.66 16.45
C LEU A 79 -37.47 37.44 17.32
N SER A 80 -38.33 36.43 17.18
CA SER A 80 -37.98 35.06 17.53
C SER A 80 -36.75 34.70 16.70
N SER A 81 -35.59 34.65 17.35
CA SER A 81 -34.38 34.05 16.82
C SER A 81 -34.66 32.56 16.58
N PHE A 82 -35.21 32.25 15.41
CA PHE A 82 -35.10 30.92 14.85
C PHE A 82 -33.61 30.71 14.57
N SER A 83 -32.95 29.97 15.46
CA SER A 83 -31.70 29.31 15.13
C SER A 83 -32.03 28.35 13.98
N ILE A 84 -31.78 28.78 12.75
CA ILE A 84 -31.69 27.87 11.62
C ILE A 84 -30.44 27.05 11.92
N SER A 85 -30.63 25.90 12.55
CA SER A 85 -29.63 24.83 12.47
C SER A 85 -29.48 24.56 10.97
N LEU A 86 -28.37 25.00 10.40
CA LEU A 86 -27.97 24.52 9.08
C LEU A 86 -27.71 23.03 9.30
N ALA A 87 -28.70 22.20 8.98
CA ALA A 87 -28.52 20.75 8.96
C ALA A 87 -27.27 20.47 8.12
N GLN A 88 -26.35 19.68 8.67
CA GLN A 88 -25.21 19.18 7.90
C GLN A 88 -25.77 18.45 6.69
N ASN A 89 -25.47 18.96 5.49
CA ASN A 89 -25.84 18.33 4.25
C ASN A 89 -24.78 17.27 3.97
N LEU A 90 -24.89 16.10 4.60
CA LEU A 90 -24.13 14.91 4.21
C LEU A 90 -24.83 14.22 3.02
N GLU A 91 -24.06 13.45 2.26
CA GLU A 91 -24.63 12.52 1.28
C GLU A 91 -25.44 11.42 1.99
N PRO A 92 -26.31 10.67 1.27
CA PRO A 92 -27.18 9.66 1.87
C PRO A 92 -26.42 8.69 2.78
N HIS A 93 -27.02 8.37 3.92
CA HIS A 93 -26.46 7.48 4.93
C HIS A 93 -26.06 6.11 4.33
N ILE A 94 -24.84 5.70 4.64
CA ILE A 94 -24.27 4.40 4.35
C ILE A 94 -24.02 3.64 5.66
N GLY A 95 -23.92 2.32 5.60
CA GLY A 95 -23.56 1.51 6.77
C GLY A 95 -24.77 0.96 7.51
N LEU A 96 -24.62 0.82 8.83
CA LEU A 96 -25.37 -0.14 9.62
C LEU A 96 -26.61 0.51 10.25
N SER A 97 -27.74 -0.20 10.23
CA SER A 97 -28.96 0.22 10.95
C SER A 97 -29.00 -0.27 12.41
N SER A 98 -28.12 -1.19 12.77
CA SER A 98 -28.01 -1.82 14.08
C SER A 98 -26.67 -2.55 14.20
N GLN A 99 -26.19 -2.78 15.42
CA GLN A 99 -24.95 -3.53 15.67
C GLN A 99 -25.02 -4.95 15.08
N PRO A 100 -24.09 -5.34 14.19
CA PRO A 100 -24.00 -6.69 13.68
C PRO A 100 -23.74 -7.69 14.80
N GLN A 101 -24.29 -8.89 14.67
CA GLN A 101 -23.95 -9.99 15.55
C GLN A 101 -22.61 -10.59 15.13
N PRO A 102 -21.79 -11.12 16.06
CA PRO A 102 -20.53 -11.79 15.71
C PRO A 102 -20.70 -12.92 14.68
N SER A 103 -21.87 -13.57 14.63
CA SER A 103 -22.17 -14.64 13.66
C SER A 103 -22.56 -14.15 12.26
N ASP A 104 -22.75 -12.84 12.06
CA ASP A 104 -23.18 -12.30 10.77
C ASP A 104 -22.09 -12.53 9.72
N SER A 105 -22.45 -13.09 8.58
CA SER A 105 -21.50 -13.45 7.52
C SER A 105 -21.01 -12.22 6.77
N ILE A 106 -19.72 -12.20 6.45
CA ILE A 106 -19.13 -11.18 5.59
C ILE A 106 -19.61 -11.40 4.14
N CYS A 107 -20.12 -10.34 3.50
CA CYS A 107 -20.45 -10.36 2.08
C CYS A 107 -19.19 -10.63 1.24
N PRO A 108 -19.33 -11.15 0.01
CA PRO A 108 -18.20 -11.33 -0.90
C PRO A 108 -17.38 -10.05 -1.05
N ILE A 109 -16.09 -10.14 -0.76
CA ILE A 109 -15.16 -9.01 -0.89
C ILE A 109 -14.74 -8.93 -2.37
N PRO A 110 -15.07 -7.85 -3.10
CA PRO A 110 -14.61 -7.69 -4.47
C PRO A 110 -13.09 -7.50 -4.52
N LEU A 111 -12.47 -7.95 -5.61
CA LEU A 111 -11.10 -7.55 -5.91
C LEU A 111 -11.08 -6.05 -6.25
N ALA A 112 -10.19 -5.33 -5.61
CA ALA A 112 -9.84 -3.94 -5.87
C ALA A 112 -8.34 -3.84 -6.22
N PRO A 113 -7.90 -4.44 -7.35
CA PRO A 113 -6.49 -4.53 -7.71
C PRO A 113 -5.90 -3.20 -8.20
N SER A 114 -6.75 -2.20 -8.44
CA SER A 114 -6.36 -0.89 -8.91
C SER A 114 -6.72 0.15 -7.86
N PHE A 115 -5.80 0.47 -6.97
CA PHE A 115 -5.92 1.64 -6.11
C PHE A 115 -5.77 2.88 -6.98
N MET A 116 -6.86 3.31 -7.58
CA MET A 116 -6.82 4.52 -8.37
C MET A 116 -6.87 5.69 -7.39
N ASP A 117 -6.05 6.72 -7.61
CA ASP A 117 -6.10 7.96 -6.82
C ASP A 117 -7.46 8.68 -6.88
N ASN A 118 -8.42 8.16 -7.64
CA ASN A 118 -9.78 8.66 -7.76
C ASN A 118 -10.84 7.79 -7.05
N GLU A 119 -10.45 6.80 -6.25
CA GLU A 119 -11.39 6.05 -5.40
C GLU A 119 -11.65 6.76 -4.07
N GLY A 120 -12.87 6.57 -3.54
CA GLY A 120 -13.36 7.27 -2.36
C GLY A 120 -13.69 8.74 -2.63
N TYR A 121 -13.77 9.53 -1.57
CA TYR A 121 -14.07 10.96 -1.66
C TYR A 121 -12.81 11.76 -1.97
N MET A 122 -12.97 12.85 -2.73
CA MET A 122 -11.90 13.80 -3.06
C MET A 122 -11.96 15.04 -2.17
N VAL A 123 -10.83 15.75 -2.03
CA VAL A 123 -10.81 17.03 -1.31
C VAL A 123 -11.83 18.01 -1.91
N GLY A 124 -12.66 18.58 -1.05
CA GLY A 124 -13.77 19.47 -1.40
C GLY A 124 -15.12 18.76 -1.60
N GLU A 125 -15.17 17.43 -1.58
CA GLU A 125 -16.42 16.68 -1.66
C GLU A 125 -17.09 16.53 -0.30
N VAL A 126 -18.42 16.42 -0.34
CA VAL A 126 -19.26 16.10 0.82
C VAL A 126 -19.32 14.59 0.96
N VAL A 127 -19.07 14.09 2.16
CA VAL A 127 -19.10 12.65 2.44
C VAL A 127 -20.50 12.15 2.79
N ALA A 128 -20.74 10.84 2.62
CA ALA A 128 -21.93 10.18 3.12
C ALA A 128 -21.90 10.05 4.64
N ASP A 129 -23.05 10.23 5.29
CA ASP A 129 -23.16 9.88 6.69
C ASP A 129 -22.95 8.38 6.89
N PHE A 130 -22.44 7.96 8.05
CA PHE A 130 -22.35 6.55 8.38
C PHE A 130 -22.67 6.28 9.84
N THR A 131 -23.10 5.06 10.11
CA THR A 131 -23.16 4.50 11.46
C THR A 131 -22.32 3.24 11.51
N LEU A 132 -21.34 3.22 12.40
CA LEU A 132 -20.47 2.09 12.70
C LEU A 132 -20.44 1.84 14.21
N TYR A 133 -19.92 0.69 14.61
CA TYR A 133 -19.77 0.32 16.01
C TYR A 133 -18.30 0.15 16.32
N SER A 134 -17.87 0.63 17.49
CA SER A 134 -16.54 0.32 17.99
C SER A 134 -16.41 -1.16 18.33
N HIS A 135 -15.17 -1.63 18.48
CA HIS A 135 -14.89 -3.01 18.94
C HIS A 135 -15.58 -3.35 20.29
N ASP A 136 -15.81 -2.35 21.15
CA ASP A 136 -16.56 -2.48 22.42
C ASP A 136 -18.10 -2.37 22.26
N GLY A 137 -18.59 -2.14 21.05
CA GLY A 137 -20.02 -2.02 20.73
C GLY A 137 -20.63 -0.64 20.94
N GLN A 138 -19.83 0.40 21.19
CA GLN A 138 -20.33 1.78 21.18
C GLN A 138 -20.68 2.20 19.76
N GLU A 139 -21.91 2.69 19.56
CA GLU A 139 -22.37 3.28 18.30
C GLU A 139 -21.72 4.64 18.05
N VAL A 140 -21.28 4.86 16.81
CA VAL A 140 -20.74 6.13 16.33
C VAL A 140 -21.37 6.47 14.98
N THR A 141 -22.06 7.61 14.94
CA THR A 141 -22.65 8.17 13.72
C THR A 141 -21.93 9.46 13.33
N LEU A 142 -21.47 9.57 12.08
CA LEU A 142 -20.63 10.69 11.64
C LEU A 142 -21.32 12.04 11.84
N SER A 143 -22.60 12.18 11.47
CA SER A 143 -23.36 13.42 11.69
C SER A 143 -23.46 13.83 13.15
N GLU A 144 -23.54 12.88 14.08
CA GLU A 144 -23.57 13.16 15.52
C GLU A 144 -22.21 13.64 16.03
N VAL A 145 -21.13 13.01 15.56
CA VAL A 145 -19.75 13.43 15.90
C VAL A 145 -19.46 14.82 15.35
N LEU A 146 -19.84 15.11 14.10
CA LEU A 146 -19.63 16.43 13.50
C LEU A 146 -20.45 17.52 14.20
N ALA A 147 -21.57 17.17 14.85
CA ALA A 147 -22.36 18.10 15.64
C ALA A 147 -21.63 18.61 16.91
N GLU A 148 -20.54 17.95 17.33
CA GLU A 148 -19.62 18.43 18.37
C GLU A 148 -18.77 19.62 17.91
N ASN A 149 -18.88 20.02 16.64
CA ASN A 149 -18.18 21.16 16.04
C ASN A 149 -16.65 20.99 16.01
N LYS A 150 -16.18 19.75 15.92
CA LYS A 150 -14.79 19.37 15.63
C LYS A 150 -14.72 18.66 14.27
N PRO A 151 -13.66 18.84 13.48
CA PRO A 151 -13.37 17.97 12.34
C PRO A 151 -13.12 16.52 12.79
N VAL A 152 -13.27 15.59 11.86
CA VAL A 152 -13.06 14.15 12.09
C VAL A 152 -11.90 13.66 11.23
N LEU A 153 -10.89 13.10 11.88
CA LEU A 153 -9.83 12.33 11.26
C LEU A 153 -10.26 10.86 11.18
N LEU A 154 -10.40 10.33 9.98
CA LEU A 154 -10.66 8.91 9.73
C LEU A 154 -9.41 8.29 9.12
N VAL A 155 -9.02 7.13 9.62
CA VAL A 155 -7.90 6.35 9.08
C VAL A 155 -8.39 4.92 8.82
N GLY A 156 -8.32 4.48 7.56
CA GLY A 156 -8.56 3.09 7.20
C GLY A 156 -7.53 2.18 7.88
N SER A 157 -7.97 1.00 8.33
CA SER A 157 -7.13 0.08 9.09
C SER A 157 -7.48 -1.38 8.83
N ASN A 158 -6.49 -2.24 9.02
CA ASN A 158 -6.58 -3.70 9.10
C ASN A 158 -5.25 -4.23 9.66
N TYR A 159 -5.28 -5.36 10.37
CA TYR A 159 -4.11 -5.79 11.15
C TYR A 159 -2.98 -6.37 10.28
N SER A 160 -3.31 -7.09 9.21
CA SER A 160 -2.32 -7.66 8.30
C SER A 160 -1.54 -6.62 7.48
N CYS A 161 -1.97 -5.36 7.42
CA CYS A 161 -1.21 -4.29 6.77
C CYS A 161 -0.10 -3.76 7.68
N TRP A 162 1.15 -4.16 7.43
CA TRP A 162 2.30 -3.62 8.16
C TRP A 162 2.46 -2.10 8.01
N ARG A 163 2.06 -1.52 6.87
CA ARG A 163 2.07 -0.06 6.69
C ARG A 163 1.10 0.63 7.62
N PHE A 164 -0.07 0.04 7.90
CA PHE A 164 -0.97 0.57 8.93
C PHE A 164 -0.34 0.45 10.33
N ARG A 165 0.23 -0.72 10.66
CA ARG A 165 0.90 -0.94 11.96
C ARG A 165 1.99 0.08 12.24
N ASP A 166 2.78 0.43 11.21
CA ASP A 166 3.82 1.48 11.29
C ASP A 166 3.27 2.88 11.58
N GLN A 167 2.00 3.15 11.25
CA GLN A 167 1.35 4.44 11.47
C GLN A 167 0.63 4.57 12.82
N ILE A 168 0.51 3.50 13.62
CA ILE A 168 -0.17 3.57 14.92
C ILE A 168 0.53 4.58 15.84
N ALA A 169 1.85 4.52 15.97
CA ALA A 169 2.60 5.45 16.83
C ALA A 169 2.57 6.91 16.31
N PRO A 170 2.82 7.19 15.00
CA PRO A 170 2.63 8.53 14.43
C PRO A 170 1.23 9.12 14.64
N ILE A 171 0.17 8.34 14.41
CA ILE A 171 -1.21 8.80 14.60
C ILE A 171 -1.54 9.01 16.08
N ASN A 172 -1.04 8.15 16.98
CA ASN A 172 -1.18 8.38 18.42
C ASN A 172 -0.57 9.73 18.82
N ALA A 173 0.61 10.06 18.32
CA ALA A 173 1.22 11.35 18.58
C ALA A 173 0.36 12.52 18.04
N ILE A 174 -0.28 12.35 16.88
CA ILE A 174 -1.22 13.34 16.33
C ILE A 174 -2.39 13.54 17.27
N VAL A 175 -2.98 12.46 17.81
CA VAL A 175 -4.12 12.57 18.72
C VAL A 175 -3.72 13.13 20.08
N ASP A 176 -2.55 12.78 20.60
CA ASP A 176 -2.01 13.36 21.83
C ASP A 176 -1.85 14.89 21.71
N TYR A 177 -1.55 15.39 20.51
CA TYR A 177 -1.32 16.81 20.26
C TYR A 177 -2.59 17.56 19.83
N TYR A 178 -3.37 17.01 18.90
CA TYR A 178 -4.55 17.65 18.29
C TYR A 178 -5.89 17.13 18.83
N GLY A 179 -5.95 16.16 19.75
CA GLY A 179 -7.20 15.51 20.19
C GLY A 179 -8.24 16.43 20.83
N ASP A 180 -7.83 17.60 21.33
CA ASP A 180 -8.76 18.63 21.78
C ASP A 180 -9.44 19.37 20.60
N LEU A 181 -8.80 19.38 19.43
CA LEU A 181 -9.23 20.10 18.22
C LEU A 181 -9.93 19.21 17.19
N LEU A 182 -9.78 17.89 17.24
CA LEU A 182 -10.41 16.94 16.31
C LEU A 182 -10.91 15.69 17.02
N ASN A 183 -11.85 14.99 16.39
CA ASN A 183 -12.21 13.62 16.75
C ASN A 183 -11.45 12.65 15.82
N ALA A 184 -10.89 11.56 16.33
CA ALA A 184 -10.08 10.63 15.54
C ALA A 184 -10.57 9.18 15.69
N TYR A 185 -10.68 8.49 14.57
CA TYR A 185 -11.10 7.08 14.53
C TYR A 185 -10.25 6.28 13.55
N TYR A 186 -9.95 5.04 13.95
CA TYR A 186 -9.59 4.00 13.00
C TYR A 186 -10.87 3.32 12.51
N VAL A 187 -10.94 3.00 11.23
CA VAL A 187 -12.02 2.18 10.68
C VAL A 187 -11.41 0.86 10.21
N TYR A 188 -11.71 -0.23 10.92
CA TYR A 188 -11.20 -1.57 10.67
C TYR A 188 -11.99 -2.23 9.53
N THR A 189 -11.29 -2.59 8.47
CA THR A 189 -11.86 -3.04 7.20
C THR A 189 -11.29 -4.40 6.79
N VAL A 190 -11.27 -4.70 5.49
CA VAL A 190 -10.79 -5.97 4.93
C VAL A 190 -9.29 -6.15 5.14
N GLU A 191 -8.85 -7.39 5.39
CA GLU A 191 -7.42 -7.69 5.52
C GLU A 191 -6.66 -7.45 4.23
N ALA A 192 -5.53 -6.73 4.32
CA ALA A 192 -4.70 -6.43 3.17
C ALA A 192 -3.83 -7.59 2.72
N HIS A 193 -3.27 -8.32 3.68
CA HIS A 193 -2.32 -9.40 3.44
C HIS A 193 -2.73 -10.65 4.23
N PRO A 194 -3.95 -11.19 3.98
CA PRO A 194 -4.43 -12.30 4.78
C PRO A 194 -3.55 -13.55 4.62
N HIS A 195 -3.47 -14.35 5.66
CA HIS A 195 -2.81 -15.63 5.65
C HIS A 195 -3.65 -16.64 4.88
N ILE A 196 -3.05 -17.34 3.91
CA ILE A 196 -3.63 -18.39 3.06
C ILE A 196 -4.91 -18.02 2.28
N ASP A 197 -5.36 -16.77 2.33
CA ASP A 197 -6.50 -16.25 1.58
C ASP A 197 -6.03 -15.21 0.55
N ILE A 198 -6.88 -14.94 -0.44
CA ILE A 198 -6.57 -13.99 -1.52
C ILE A 198 -6.65 -12.57 -0.98
N SER A 199 -5.60 -11.78 -1.22
CA SER A 199 -5.63 -10.35 -0.95
C SER A 199 -6.59 -9.65 -1.93
N PRO A 200 -7.54 -8.83 -1.43
CA PRO A 200 -8.46 -8.08 -2.30
C PRO A 200 -7.71 -7.08 -3.19
N TYR A 201 -6.50 -6.69 -2.80
CA TYR A 201 -5.74 -5.61 -3.40
C TYR A 201 -4.80 -6.02 -4.53
N ASN A 202 -4.54 -7.32 -4.70
CA ASN A 202 -3.74 -7.80 -5.83
C ASN A 202 -4.31 -9.08 -6.47
N GLY A 203 -5.36 -9.68 -5.88
CA GLY A 203 -5.97 -10.90 -6.39
C GLY A 203 -5.11 -12.16 -6.23
N GLN A 204 -4.08 -12.11 -5.39
CA GLN A 204 -3.12 -13.20 -5.17
C GLN A 204 -3.06 -13.61 -3.69
N LEU A 205 -2.55 -14.82 -3.44
CA LEU A 205 -2.16 -15.26 -2.11
C LEU A 205 -0.89 -14.51 -1.70
N TRP A 206 -1.03 -13.53 -0.81
CA TRP A 206 0.11 -12.70 -0.40
C TRP A 206 0.00 -12.26 1.06
N THR A 207 0.58 -13.07 1.95
CA THR A 207 0.74 -12.72 3.37
C THR A 207 1.92 -11.77 3.58
N GLY A 208 2.95 -11.85 2.74
CA GLY A 208 4.18 -11.05 2.86
C GLY A 208 5.12 -11.56 3.96
N GLN A 209 6.43 -11.53 3.71
CA GLN A 209 7.45 -12.03 4.65
C GLN A 209 7.38 -11.32 6.00
N ARG A 210 7.13 -10.00 6.00
CA ARG A 210 7.03 -9.20 7.22
C ARG A 210 5.95 -9.69 8.19
N ASN A 211 4.82 -10.17 7.68
CA ASN A 211 3.78 -10.74 8.53
C ASN A 211 4.19 -12.09 9.14
N PHE A 212 4.97 -12.90 8.42
CA PHE A 212 5.57 -14.11 9.01
C PHE A 212 6.57 -13.75 10.11
N ASP A 213 7.42 -12.75 9.88
CA ASP A 213 8.43 -12.31 10.85
C ASP A 213 7.79 -11.72 12.11
N ASP A 214 6.72 -10.94 11.95
CA ASP A 214 5.97 -10.32 13.04
C ASP A 214 4.95 -11.25 13.71
N GLY A 215 4.73 -12.46 13.16
CA GLY A 215 3.74 -13.41 13.66
C GLY A 215 2.27 -13.04 13.39
N VAL A 216 2.01 -12.09 12.49
CA VAL A 216 0.67 -11.59 12.14
C VAL A 216 0.07 -12.44 11.02
N LEU A 217 -0.53 -13.58 11.38
CA LEU A 217 -1.05 -14.58 10.43
C LEU A 217 -2.59 -14.61 10.40
N ILE A 218 -3.20 -13.45 10.19
CA ILE A 218 -4.65 -13.25 10.19
C ILE A 218 -5.27 -13.70 8.88
N ARG A 219 -6.36 -14.47 8.93
CA ARG A 219 -7.14 -14.86 7.75
C ARG A 219 -8.13 -13.78 7.33
N GLN A 220 -8.61 -13.85 6.09
CA GLN A 220 -9.69 -12.94 5.69
C GLN A 220 -10.98 -13.28 6.47
N ALA A 221 -11.63 -12.27 7.03
CA ALA A 221 -12.82 -12.45 7.85
C ALA A 221 -13.98 -13.08 7.03
N VAL A 222 -14.60 -14.12 7.58
CA VAL A 222 -15.83 -14.73 7.05
C VAL A 222 -17.06 -14.39 7.88
N THR A 223 -16.86 -13.95 9.12
CA THR A 223 -17.90 -13.36 9.99
C THR A 223 -17.49 -11.99 10.54
N TYR A 224 -18.47 -11.22 11.02
CA TYR A 224 -18.20 -9.98 11.76
C TYR A 224 -17.38 -10.25 13.03
N GLY A 225 -17.59 -11.40 13.69
CA GLY A 225 -16.81 -11.85 14.84
C GLY A 225 -15.33 -12.03 14.53
N ASP A 226 -14.98 -12.52 13.33
CA ASP A 226 -13.58 -12.68 12.93
C ASP A 226 -12.85 -11.33 12.84
N ARG A 227 -13.56 -10.24 12.49
CA ARG A 227 -12.98 -8.88 12.53
C ARG A 227 -12.68 -8.44 13.94
N LEU A 228 -13.59 -8.74 14.88
CA LEU A 228 -13.39 -8.44 16.30
C LEU A 228 -12.20 -9.22 16.85
N GLU A 229 -12.06 -10.51 16.51
CA GLU A 229 -10.93 -11.34 16.92
C GLU A 229 -9.59 -10.81 16.36
N ALA A 230 -9.56 -10.37 15.11
CA ALA A 230 -8.36 -9.76 14.52
C ALA A 230 -7.99 -8.42 15.20
N ILE A 231 -8.98 -7.62 15.60
CA ILE A 231 -8.76 -6.42 16.42
C ILE A 231 -8.22 -6.79 17.79
N ASP A 232 -8.79 -7.79 18.46
CA ASP A 232 -8.33 -8.25 19.77
C ASP A 232 -6.86 -8.69 19.70
N GLU A 233 -6.46 -9.46 18.68
CA GLU A 233 -5.06 -9.86 18.46
C GLU A 233 -4.13 -8.67 18.19
N MET A 234 -4.62 -7.67 17.44
CA MET A 234 -3.88 -6.42 17.24
C MET A 234 -3.66 -5.67 18.56
N LEU A 235 -4.67 -5.60 19.41
CA LEU A 235 -4.61 -4.90 20.70
C LEU A 235 -3.71 -5.58 21.73
N GLU A 236 -3.33 -6.85 21.52
CA GLU A 236 -2.29 -7.51 22.32
C GLU A 236 -0.89 -6.93 22.09
N ASN A 237 -0.65 -6.38 20.89
CA ASN A 237 0.66 -5.92 20.44
C ASN A 237 0.77 -4.40 20.28
N TYR A 238 -0.36 -3.71 20.12
CA TYR A 238 -0.43 -2.28 19.85
C TYR A 238 -1.42 -1.59 20.79
N THR A 239 -1.17 -0.31 21.09
CA THR A 239 -2.06 0.53 21.92
C THR A 239 -2.51 1.74 21.12
N PRO A 240 -3.48 1.59 20.20
CA PRO A 240 -4.03 2.72 19.48
C PRO A 240 -4.82 3.65 20.41
N ILE A 241 -4.62 4.96 20.26
CA ILE A 241 -5.39 6.00 20.97
C ILE A 241 -6.73 6.27 20.27
N PRO A 242 -6.80 6.42 18.92
CA PRO A 242 -8.09 6.51 18.25
C PRO A 242 -8.96 5.29 18.55
N GLN A 243 -10.26 5.53 18.76
CA GLN A 243 -11.22 4.43 18.88
C GLN A 243 -11.30 3.67 17.54
N ILE A 244 -11.31 2.34 17.62
CA ILE A 244 -11.45 1.47 16.45
C ILE A 244 -12.93 1.21 16.20
N LEU A 245 -13.44 1.74 15.09
CA LEU A 245 -14.74 1.44 14.51
C LEU A 245 -14.60 0.25 13.57
N VAL A 246 -15.58 -0.63 13.54
CA VAL A 246 -15.54 -1.86 12.72
C VAL A 246 -16.49 -1.69 11.56
N ASP A 247 -15.99 -1.89 10.34
CA ASP A 247 -16.82 -1.84 9.14
C ASP A 247 -17.87 -2.96 9.17
N GLY A 248 -18.99 -2.74 8.49
CA GLY A 248 -20.12 -3.66 8.48
C GLY A 248 -19.85 -4.94 7.70
N PRO A 249 -20.70 -5.98 7.87
CA PRO A 249 -20.52 -7.25 7.19
C PRO A 249 -20.45 -7.14 5.67
N CYS A 250 -21.00 -6.06 5.09
CA CYS A 250 -20.99 -5.86 3.64
C CYS A 250 -20.02 -4.78 3.15
N ASN A 251 -19.03 -4.43 3.97
CA ASN A 251 -17.92 -3.53 3.63
C ASN A 251 -18.42 -2.14 3.23
N GLU A 252 -19.47 -1.66 3.88
CA GLU A 252 -20.16 -0.43 3.52
C GLU A 252 -19.22 0.77 3.56
N PHE A 253 -18.38 0.88 4.60
CA PHE A 253 -17.37 1.93 4.67
C PHE A 253 -16.32 1.73 3.58
N TRP A 254 -15.70 0.55 3.51
CA TRP A 254 -14.61 0.28 2.56
C TRP A 254 -15.02 0.47 1.08
N LEU A 255 -16.27 0.16 0.72
CA LEU A 255 -16.80 0.35 -0.64
C LEU A 255 -17.11 1.81 -1.00
N ASN A 256 -17.36 2.69 -0.02
CA ASN A 256 -17.78 4.07 -0.26
C ASN A 256 -16.68 5.09 0.05
N TYR A 257 -15.89 4.87 1.10
CA TYR A 257 -14.81 5.75 1.53
C TYR A 257 -13.46 5.41 0.85
N GLY A 258 -13.40 4.32 0.09
CA GLY A 258 -12.24 3.99 -0.74
C GLY A 258 -11.59 2.67 -0.32
N GLN A 259 -11.19 1.90 -1.32
CA GLN A 259 -10.74 0.52 -1.14
C GLN A 259 -9.24 0.45 -0.85
N MET A 260 -8.78 1.15 0.19
CA MET A 260 -7.36 1.29 0.53
C MET A 260 -7.08 0.85 1.97
N PRO A 261 -5.98 0.11 2.25
CA PRO A 261 -5.77 -0.51 3.55
C PRO A 261 -5.40 0.46 4.68
N ASN A 262 -4.84 1.63 4.36
CA ASN A 262 -4.35 2.59 5.36
C ASN A 262 -4.48 4.06 4.90
N HIS A 263 -5.55 4.38 4.16
CA HIS A 263 -5.82 5.75 3.72
C HIS A 263 -6.29 6.64 4.88
N ALA A 264 -6.28 7.96 4.70
CA ALA A 264 -6.83 8.89 5.68
C ALA A 264 -7.62 10.04 5.07
N TYR A 265 -8.60 10.51 5.85
CA TYR A 265 -9.39 11.71 5.59
C TYR A 265 -9.40 12.63 6.79
N LEU A 266 -9.24 13.93 6.56
CA LEU A 266 -9.76 14.95 7.49
C LEU A 266 -11.05 15.52 6.91
N ILE A 267 -12.15 15.36 7.64
CA ILE A 267 -13.48 15.85 7.26
C ILE A 267 -13.81 17.03 8.16
N ASP A 268 -14.16 18.18 7.58
CA ASP A 268 -14.53 19.35 8.36
C ASP A 268 -15.89 19.20 9.05
N ARG A 269 -16.23 20.14 9.93
CA ARG A 269 -17.51 20.19 10.65
C ARG A 269 -18.77 20.27 9.77
N HIS A 270 -18.64 20.44 8.45
CA HIS A 270 -19.75 20.46 7.50
C HIS A 270 -19.80 19.17 6.66
N GLY A 271 -18.94 18.20 6.93
CA GLY A 271 -18.86 16.96 6.16
C GLY A 271 -18.03 17.06 4.89
N ILE A 272 -17.19 18.09 4.74
CA ILE A 272 -16.38 18.31 3.53
C ILE A 272 -14.96 17.79 3.76
N VAL A 273 -14.45 16.96 2.85
CA VAL A 273 -13.06 16.48 2.89
C VAL A 273 -12.07 17.64 2.71
N GLN A 274 -11.17 17.83 3.65
CA GLN A 274 -10.12 18.86 3.65
C GLN A 274 -8.74 18.27 3.34
N ILE A 275 -8.45 17.10 3.91
CA ILE A 275 -7.22 16.35 3.67
C ILE A 275 -7.62 14.96 3.20
N ARG A 276 -6.90 14.44 2.21
CA ARG A 276 -7.01 13.07 1.72
C ARG A 276 -5.62 12.51 1.48
N GLN A 277 -5.32 11.38 2.09
CA GLN A 277 -4.11 10.61 1.83
C GLN A 277 -4.50 9.21 1.35
N THR A 278 -4.07 8.82 0.15
CA THR A 278 -4.21 7.45 -0.37
C THR A 278 -3.47 6.44 0.53
N TRP A 279 -2.33 6.85 1.09
CA TRP A 279 -1.54 6.13 2.08
C TRP A 279 -1.13 7.10 3.18
N VAL A 280 -1.43 6.78 4.45
CA VAL A 280 -1.05 7.65 5.56
C VAL A 280 0.46 7.89 5.59
N ASN A 281 0.84 9.17 5.67
CA ASN A 281 2.23 9.64 5.72
C ASN A 281 3.12 9.07 4.61
N SER A 282 2.54 8.78 3.43
CA SER A 282 3.33 8.44 2.25
C SER A 282 3.90 9.71 1.65
N PRO A 283 5.22 9.96 1.74
CA PRO A 283 5.75 11.23 1.34
C PRO A 283 5.53 11.49 -0.17
N PRO A 284 5.39 12.76 -0.60
CA PRO A 284 5.65 13.97 0.18
C PRO A 284 4.54 14.34 1.18
N ALA A 285 3.42 13.59 1.22
CA ALA A 285 2.37 13.84 2.19
C ALA A 285 2.82 13.48 3.61
N ASP A 286 2.57 14.39 4.54
CA ASP A 286 2.80 14.23 5.97
C ASP A 286 1.56 14.79 6.67
N LEU A 287 0.79 13.90 7.29
CA LEU A 287 -0.49 14.24 7.91
C LEU A 287 -0.29 15.22 9.06
N TRP A 288 0.82 15.14 9.79
CA TRP A 288 1.12 16.08 10.86
C TRP A 288 1.28 17.49 10.29
N CYS A 289 1.98 17.61 9.17
CA CYS A 289 2.18 18.87 8.48
C CYS A 289 0.89 19.44 7.87
N GLU A 290 0.09 18.59 7.20
CA GLU A 290 -1.18 19.02 6.62
C GLU A 290 -2.18 19.44 7.72
N LEU A 291 -2.18 18.77 8.87
CA LEU A 291 -2.98 19.21 10.03
C LEU A 291 -2.46 20.54 10.60
N GLY A 292 -1.15 20.74 10.64
CA GLY A 292 -0.55 22.03 11.00
C GLY A 292 -1.04 23.15 10.11
N GLU A 293 -1.04 22.95 8.79
CA GLU A 293 -1.60 23.91 7.84
C GLU A 293 -3.11 24.13 8.05
N TYR A 294 -3.88 23.07 8.28
CA TYR A 294 -5.32 23.15 8.50
C TYR A 294 -5.70 23.94 9.76
N PHE A 295 -4.94 23.76 10.85
CA PHE A 295 -5.18 24.43 12.13
C PHE A 295 -4.40 25.74 12.30
N ASP A 296 -3.72 26.22 11.25
CA ASP A 296 -2.80 27.37 11.31
C ASP A 296 -1.71 27.23 12.41
N ASP A 297 -1.28 26.00 12.67
CA ASP A 297 -0.21 25.68 13.63
C ASP A 297 1.17 25.68 12.94
N ILE A 298 2.04 26.57 13.41
CA ILE A 298 3.42 26.75 12.91
C ILE A 298 4.47 25.95 13.69
N THR A 299 4.06 25.19 14.71
CA THR A 299 4.96 24.37 15.54
C THR A 299 5.49 23.10 14.86
N PRO A 300 4.78 22.46 13.91
CA PRO A 300 5.38 21.39 13.15
C PRO A 300 6.60 21.91 12.41
N ASN A 301 7.79 21.36 12.69
CA ASN A 301 9.00 21.67 11.95
C ASN A 301 8.97 20.93 10.60
N CYS A 302 7.92 21.22 9.82
CA CYS A 302 7.66 20.75 8.47
C CYS A 302 8.64 21.39 7.51
N ASN A 303 9.91 21.07 7.68
CA ASN A 303 10.84 21.15 6.59
C ASN A 303 10.47 20.00 5.68
N ASP A 304 10.25 20.28 4.39
CA ASP A 304 10.13 19.26 3.33
C ASP A 304 11.06 18.12 3.69
N ALA A 305 10.52 16.96 4.06
CA ALA A 305 11.31 15.87 4.61
C ALA A 305 12.40 15.55 3.57
N GLY A 306 13.64 15.99 3.86
CA GLY A 306 14.59 16.39 2.82
C GLY A 306 14.68 15.35 1.72
N VAL A 307 14.27 15.70 0.49
CA VAL A 307 14.22 14.77 -0.65
C VAL A 307 15.55 14.71 -1.42
N ASN A 308 16.62 15.13 -0.77
CA ASN A 308 17.94 15.30 -1.37
C ASN A 308 18.85 14.08 -1.18
N GLY A 309 18.33 12.98 -0.61
CA GLY A 309 19.04 11.71 -0.52
C GLY A 309 19.36 11.14 -1.90
N SER A 310 20.13 10.05 -1.96
CA SER A 310 20.44 9.34 -3.20
C SER A 310 20.05 7.88 -3.06
N PHE A 311 19.69 7.21 -4.15
CA PHE A 311 19.32 5.80 -4.16
C PHE A 311 20.21 4.98 -5.10
N GLU A 312 20.17 3.67 -4.89
CA GLU A 312 20.63 2.65 -5.85
C GLU A 312 19.54 1.59 -6.07
N VAL A 313 19.55 0.92 -7.22
CA VAL A 313 18.72 -0.28 -7.46
C VAL A 313 19.60 -1.51 -7.38
N VAL A 314 19.31 -2.37 -6.41
CA VAL A 314 20.01 -3.63 -6.17
C VAL A 314 19.24 -4.78 -6.82
N ILE A 315 19.93 -5.47 -7.72
CA ILE A 315 19.45 -6.69 -8.36
C ILE A 315 19.94 -7.86 -7.52
N ASP A 316 19.04 -8.80 -7.22
CA ASP A 316 19.41 -10.06 -6.58
C ASP A 316 20.32 -10.86 -7.53
N GLU A 317 21.54 -11.21 -7.10
CA GLU A 317 22.51 -11.90 -7.93
C GLU A 317 22.06 -13.32 -8.34
N GLU A 318 21.22 -13.98 -7.53
CA GLU A 318 20.69 -15.31 -7.82
C GLU A 318 19.46 -15.26 -8.74
N ALA A 319 18.56 -14.29 -8.52
CA ALA A 319 17.34 -14.16 -9.31
C ALA A 319 17.56 -13.38 -10.64
N GLY A 320 18.46 -12.41 -10.64
CA GLY A 320 18.72 -11.52 -11.77
C GLY A 320 17.50 -10.68 -12.18
N THR A 321 17.49 -10.20 -13.43
CA THR A 321 16.36 -9.46 -14.01
C THR A 321 15.58 -10.26 -15.06
N VAL A 322 15.70 -11.58 -15.04
CA VAL A 322 15.04 -12.49 -15.98
C VAL A 322 14.19 -13.51 -15.23
N GLY A 323 12.86 -13.44 -15.40
CA GLY A 323 11.94 -14.41 -14.85
C GLY A 323 11.58 -15.52 -15.83
N TYR A 324 11.30 -16.72 -15.31
CA TYR A 324 10.85 -17.87 -16.08
C TYR A 324 9.52 -18.38 -15.52
N GLY A 325 8.62 -18.82 -16.40
CA GLY A 325 7.33 -19.39 -16.00
C GLY A 325 6.64 -20.14 -17.13
N PHE A 326 5.41 -20.60 -16.89
CA PHE A 326 4.59 -21.25 -17.92
C PHE A 326 3.66 -20.24 -18.62
N PRO A 327 3.25 -20.51 -19.88
CA PRO A 327 2.25 -19.69 -20.56
C PRO A 327 0.94 -19.60 -19.77
N GLY A 328 0.43 -18.39 -19.58
CA GLY A 328 -0.77 -18.11 -18.78
C GLY A 328 -0.48 -17.81 -17.31
N GLU A 329 0.76 -17.94 -16.84
CA GLU A 329 1.16 -17.56 -15.48
C GLU A 329 1.58 -16.09 -15.38
N THR A 330 1.65 -15.60 -14.15
CA THR A 330 2.27 -14.32 -13.84
C THR A 330 3.73 -14.56 -13.48
N ILE A 331 4.64 -13.95 -14.23
CA ILE A 331 6.07 -13.96 -13.94
C ILE A 331 6.43 -12.65 -13.23
N ILE A 332 7.09 -12.73 -12.09
CA ILE A 332 7.43 -11.58 -11.23
C ILE A 332 8.94 -11.46 -11.17
N VAL A 333 9.46 -10.27 -11.49
CA VAL A 333 10.91 -10.00 -11.46
C VAL A 333 11.18 -8.87 -10.46
N PRO A 334 11.64 -9.19 -9.23
CA PRO A 334 11.88 -8.21 -8.18
C PRO A 334 13.27 -7.55 -8.26
N VAL A 335 13.36 -6.32 -7.77
CA VAL A 335 14.60 -5.62 -7.39
C VAL A 335 14.36 -4.85 -6.10
N MET A 336 15.43 -4.52 -5.39
CA MET A 336 15.37 -3.65 -4.21
C MET A 336 15.88 -2.26 -4.55
N ILE A 337 15.24 -1.23 -4.01
CA ILE A 337 15.70 0.14 -4.13
C ILE A 337 16.17 0.60 -2.74
N ASN A 338 17.41 1.02 -2.60
CA ASN A 338 17.98 1.42 -1.32
C ASN A 338 18.21 2.92 -1.28
N ASN A 339 17.80 3.58 -0.20
CA ASN A 339 18.24 4.94 0.08
C ASN A 339 19.64 4.90 0.72
N LEU A 340 20.62 5.47 0.02
CA LEU A 340 22.00 5.57 0.45
C LEU A 340 22.25 6.73 1.42
N SER A 341 21.28 7.63 1.59
CA SER A 341 21.39 8.74 2.53
C SER A 341 21.07 8.28 3.95
N GLU A 342 21.91 8.66 4.91
CA GLU A 342 21.68 8.44 6.34
C GLU A 342 20.79 9.51 6.98
N THR A 343 20.59 10.65 6.30
CA THR A 343 19.93 11.84 6.87
C THR A 343 18.68 12.28 6.13
N ASP A 344 18.58 11.99 4.84
CA ASP A 344 17.56 12.55 3.95
C ASP A 344 16.74 11.45 3.29
N ASN A 345 15.45 11.71 3.11
CA ASN A 345 14.60 10.90 2.27
C ASN A 345 15.07 10.96 0.81
N VAL A 346 14.65 9.99 0.02
CA VAL A 346 14.81 10.04 -1.44
C VAL A 346 13.45 9.85 -2.10
N HIS A 347 13.02 10.84 -2.89
CA HIS A 347 11.83 10.74 -3.71
C HIS A 347 12.21 10.23 -5.09
N ILE A 348 11.70 9.06 -5.45
CA ILE A 348 12.05 8.33 -6.67
C ILE A 348 10.83 8.32 -7.59
N GLU A 349 10.99 8.89 -8.77
CA GLU A 349 10.09 8.72 -9.90
C GLU A 349 10.48 7.45 -10.66
N ILE A 350 9.51 6.57 -10.86
CA ILE A 350 9.65 5.27 -11.53
C ILE A 350 8.84 5.34 -12.81
N ASN A 351 9.49 5.14 -13.95
CA ASN A 351 8.88 5.29 -15.26
C ASN A 351 9.20 4.09 -16.16
N ARG A 352 8.18 3.36 -16.58
CA ARG A 352 8.27 2.35 -17.63
C ARG A 352 8.41 3.04 -18.98
N THR A 353 9.64 3.10 -19.48
CA THR A 353 9.96 3.82 -20.70
C THR A 353 9.68 3.01 -21.95
N GLU A 354 9.88 1.69 -21.89
CA GLU A 354 9.76 0.79 -23.03
C GLU A 354 9.15 -0.55 -22.59
N VAL A 355 8.34 -1.13 -23.47
CA VAL A 355 7.75 -2.47 -23.29
C VAL A 355 7.75 -3.19 -24.63
N TYR A 356 8.32 -4.39 -24.64
CA TYR A 356 8.41 -5.27 -25.80
C TYR A 356 7.85 -6.64 -25.41
N THR A 357 6.54 -6.80 -25.55
CA THR A 357 5.85 -8.05 -25.20
C THR A 357 4.96 -8.54 -26.34
N PRO A 358 4.64 -9.85 -26.39
CA PRO A 358 3.57 -10.34 -27.24
C PRO A 358 2.25 -9.61 -26.98
N ASP A 359 1.37 -9.54 -27.99
CA ASP A 359 0.07 -8.82 -27.90
C ASP A 359 -0.84 -9.37 -26.79
N SER A 360 -0.69 -10.65 -26.42
CA SER A 360 -1.45 -11.30 -25.36
C SER A 360 -0.88 -11.08 -23.96
N TRP A 361 0.30 -10.47 -23.85
CA TRP A 361 0.94 -10.20 -22.57
C TRP A 361 0.60 -8.79 -22.08
N GLN A 362 0.54 -8.64 -20.77
CA GLN A 362 0.45 -7.35 -20.10
C GLN A 362 1.56 -7.23 -19.07
N THR A 363 1.90 -6.00 -18.68
CA THR A 363 2.92 -5.76 -17.65
C THR A 363 2.44 -4.77 -16.61
N SER A 364 2.96 -4.85 -15.39
CA SER A 364 2.65 -3.93 -14.30
C SER A 364 3.89 -3.50 -13.53
N LEU A 365 3.89 -2.24 -13.08
CA LEU A 365 4.84 -1.70 -12.13
C LEU A 365 4.29 -1.94 -10.72
N CYS A 366 5.04 -2.64 -9.88
CA CYS A 366 4.66 -2.89 -8.50
C CYS A 366 5.75 -2.36 -7.57
N VAL A 367 5.40 -1.42 -6.69
CA VAL A 367 6.31 -0.94 -5.64
C VAL A 367 5.80 -1.48 -4.31
N ASP A 368 4.78 -0.83 -3.75
CA ASP A 368 4.00 -1.34 -2.62
C ASP A 368 2.76 -2.10 -3.06
N ILE A 369 2.20 -1.64 -4.16
CA ILE A 369 1.00 -2.17 -4.80
C ILE A 369 1.25 -2.19 -6.31
N CYS A 370 0.59 -3.12 -6.98
CA CYS A 370 0.69 -3.27 -8.43
C CYS A 370 -0.26 -2.31 -9.15
N LEU A 371 0.26 -1.62 -10.16
CA LEU A 371 -0.51 -0.66 -10.93
C LEU A 371 -1.17 -1.31 -12.14
N ALA A 372 -2.25 -0.71 -12.64
CA ALA A 372 -2.89 -1.19 -13.87
C ALA A 372 -1.89 -1.20 -15.05
N PRO A 373 -1.99 -2.15 -16.00
CA PRO A 373 -1.04 -2.24 -17.11
C PRO A 373 -0.95 -1.02 -18.02
N THR A 374 -1.90 -0.09 -17.94
CA THR A 374 -1.90 1.17 -18.69
C THR A 374 -1.09 2.28 -18.01
N VAL A 375 -0.69 2.10 -16.76
CA VAL A 375 0.08 3.08 -15.98
C VAL A 375 1.57 2.86 -16.24
N ASN A 376 2.24 3.91 -16.71
CA ASN A 376 3.68 3.88 -17.01
C ASN A 376 4.52 4.58 -15.96
N THR A 377 3.92 5.26 -14.99
CA THR A 377 4.65 6.08 -14.01
C THR A 377 4.11 5.86 -12.62
N THR A 378 5.00 5.82 -11.65
CA THR A 378 4.69 5.86 -10.22
C THR A 378 5.81 6.55 -9.48
N THR A 379 5.61 6.82 -8.21
CA THR A 379 6.66 7.35 -7.34
C THR A 379 6.71 6.58 -6.04
N THR A 380 7.84 6.68 -5.35
CA THR A 380 7.98 6.20 -3.98
C THR A 380 8.95 7.10 -3.24
N VAL A 381 8.80 7.18 -1.91
CA VAL A 381 9.76 7.87 -1.07
C VAL A 381 10.31 6.91 -0.06
N ILE A 382 11.64 6.83 -0.01
CA ILE A 382 12.35 5.90 0.87
C ILE A 382 13.00 6.71 2.00
N PRO A 383 12.76 6.37 3.28
CA PRO A 383 13.37 7.07 4.41
C PRO A 383 14.89 6.86 4.46
N PRO A 384 15.64 7.62 5.28
CA PRO A 384 17.09 7.52 5.33
C PRO A 384 17.53 6.11 5.76
N GLY A 385 18.45 5.51 5.00
CA GLY A 385 18.90 4.13 5.17
C GLY A 385 17.83 3.06 4.92
N GLY A 386 16.64 3.44 4.46
CA GLY A 386 15.55 2.52 4.17
C GLY A 386 15.70 1.82 2.82
N SER A 387 14.85 0.82 2.61
CA SER A 387 14.75 0.09 1.35
C SER A 387 13.29 -0.08 0.93
N GLN A 388 13.05 -0.15 -0.37
CA GLN A 388 11.74 -0.39 -0.96
C GLN A 388 11.85 -1.51 -1.99
N SER A 389 10.96 -2.50 -1.91
CA SER A 389 10.85 -3.51 -2.96
C SER A 389 10.16 -2.90 -4.18
N PHE A 390 10.66 -3.24 -5.36
CA PHE A 390 9.99 -3.03 -6.63
C PHE A 390 9.95 -4.35 -7.39
N SER A 391 8.89 -4.59 -8.13
CA SER A 391 8.74 -5.77 -8.96
C SER A 391 8.09 -5.42 -10.27
N PHE A 392 8.64 -5.95 -11.35
CA PHE A 392 8.07 -5.86 -12.67
C PHE A 392 7.31 -7.14 -12.98
N TYR A 393 6.00 -7.01 -13.19
CA TYR A 393 5.12 -8.15 -13.41
C TYR A 393 4.89 -8.33 -14.91
N PHE A 394 4.88 -9.59 -15.34
CA PHE A 394 4.47 -10.02 -16.67
C PHE A 394 3.27 -10.96 -16.52
N PHE A 395 2.10 -10.51 -16.98
CA PHE A 395 0.91 -11.34 -17.13
C PHE A 395 0.98 -12.00 -18.50
N THR A 396 1.33 -13.28 -18.55
CA THR A 396 1.62 -13.95 -19.82
C THR A 396 0.34 -14.51 -20.45
N GLY A 397 0.31 -14.52 -21.79
CA GLY A 397 -0.75 -15.17 -22.55
C GLY A 397 -0.58 -16.70 -22.60
N ALA A 398 -1.67 -17.42 -22.90
CA ALA A 398 -1.66 -18.88 -23.04
C ALA A 398 -1.13 -19.38 -24.40
N ASP A 399 -0.58 -18.49 -25.24
CA ASP A 399 -0.24 -18.76 -26.64
C ASP A 399 1.06 -19.56 -26.84
N GLY A 400 1.67 -20.03 -25.74
CA GLY A 400 2.85 -20.88 -25.74
C GLY A 400 4.14 -20.15 -25.37
N GLU A 401 5.27 -20.70 -25.83
CA GLU A 401 6.60 -20.14 -25.57
C GLU A 401 6.75 -18.76 -26.22
N ALA A 402 7.11 -17.79 -25.39
CA ALA A 402 7.35 -16.43 -25.80
C ALA A 402 8.28 -15.74 -24.80
N SER A 403 8.82 -14.60 -25.21
CA SER A 403 9.62 -13.73 -24.35
C SER A 403 9.07 -12.31 -24.43
N GLY A 404 9.12 -11.61 -23.30
CA GLY A 404 8.80 -10.20 -23.22
C GLY A 404 9.83 -9.45 -22.37
N SER A 405 10.03 -8.17 -22.63
CA SER A 405 10.86 -7.31 -21.79
C SER A 405 10.24 -5.94 -21.56
N GLY A 406 10.74 -5.24 -20.55
CA GLY A 406 10.38 -3.86 -20.25
C GLY A 406 11.56 -3.14 -19.60
N ILE A 407 11.70 -1.85 -19.93
CA ILE A 407 12.74 -1.00 -19.34
C ILE A 407 12.07 -0.03 -18.37
N VAL A 408 12.58 0.00 -17.14
CA VAL A 408 12.14 0.94 -16.11
C VAL A 408 13.28 1.88 -15.76
N ARG A 409 12.96 3.17 -15.78
CA ARG A 409 13.82 4.26 -15.33
C ARG A 409 13.42 4.64 -13.91
N PHE A 410 14.36 4.55 -12.98
CA PHE A 410 14.27 5.08 -11.63
C PHE A 410 15.02 6.41 -11.62
N SER A 411 14.41 7.48 -11.11
CA SER A 411 15.09 8.77 -11.01
C SER A 411 14.72 9.52 -9.77
N ASN A 412 15.71 10.15 -9.18
CA ASN A 412 15.50 11.02 -8.05
C ASN A 412 14.79 12.30 -8.54
N ALA A 413 13.66 12.62 -7.92
CA ALA A 413 12.80 13.74 -8.29
C ALA A 413 13.48 15.11 -8.09
N VAL A 414 14.49 15.18 -7.23
CA VAL A 414 15.20 16.43 -6.89
C VAL A 414 16.63 16.45 -7.40
N ASN A 415 17.37 15.36 -7.20
CA ASN A 415 18.71 15.20 -7.72
C ASN A 415 18.69 14.58 -9.13
N SER A 416 18.64 15.43 -10.16
CA SER A 416 18.58 15.00 -11.55
C SER A 416 19.77 14.14 -12.03
N GLY A 417 20.84 14.01 -11.24
CA GLY A 417 22.01 13.17 -11.55
C GLY A 417 21.90 11.72 -11.06
N ASN A 418 20.96 11.41 -10.17
CA ASN A 418 20.77 10.06 -9.62
C ASN A 418 19.63 9.36 -10.35
N ILE A 419 20.01 8.59 -11.38
CA ILE A 419 19.11 7.90 -12.30
C ILE A 419 19.68 6.50 -12.56
N GLU A 420 18.81 5.49 -12.53
CA GLU A 420 19.15 4.13 -12.92
C GLU A 420 18.13 3.56 -13.91
N TYR A 421 18.60 2.66 -14.77
CA TYR A 421 17.77 1.94 -15.74
C TYR A 421 17.93 0.45 -15.50
N VAL A 422 16.80 -0.25 -15.39
CA VAL A 422 16.78 -1.71 -15.25
C VAL A 422 15.93 -2.29 -16.36
N GLU A 423 16.48 -3.26 -17.09
CA GLU A 423 15.77 -4.07 -18.06
C GLU A 423 15.27 -5.35 -17.39
N PHE A 424 13.95 -5.51 -17.37
CA PHE A 424 13.26 -6.69 -16.87
C PHE A 424 12.86 -7.56 -18.05
N SER A 425 13.05 -8.87 -17.94
CA SER A 425 12.65 -9.83 -18.97
C SER A 425 11.87 -11.00 -18.37
N ALA A 426 10.96 -11.57 -19.16
CA ALA A 426 10.27 -12.80 -18.82
C ALA A 426 10.23 -13.75 -20.01
N ILE A 427 10.38 -15.04 -19.72
CA ILE A 427 10.38 -16.12 -20.72
C ILE A 427 9.36 -17.17 -20.28
N THR A 428 8.37 -17.45 -21.12
CA THR A 428 7.50 -18.61 -20.94
C THR A 428 8.12 -19.82 -21.60
N LEU A 429 8.16 -20.93 -20.87
CA LEU A 429 8.64 -22.21 -21.36
C LEU A 429 7.47 -23.17 -21.41
N ILE A 430 7.27 -23.87 -22.52
CA ILE A 430 6.42 -25.05 -22.52
C ILE A 430 7.34 -26.18 -22.09
N PRO A 431 7.00 -26.94 -21.05
CA PRO A 431 7.79 -28.10 -20.71
C PRO A 431 7.72 -29.08 -21.89
N THR A 432 8.79 -29.15 -22.69
CA THR A 432 8.93 -30.15 -23.76
C THR A 432 9.20 -31.55 -23.20
N ASN A 433 9.30 -31.64 -21.88
CA ASN A 433 9.27 -32.86 -21.09
C ASN A 433 8.45 -32.56 -19.83
N VAL A 434 7.40 -33.34 -19.60
CA VAL A 434 7.26 -33.87 -18.25
C VAL A 434 8.47 -34.78 -18.15
N ASP A 435 9.47 -34.44 -17.34
CA ASP A 435 10.21 -35.52 -16.71
C ASP A 435 9.16 -36.13 -15.78
N SER A 436 8.26 -36.94 -16.36
CA SER A 436 7.53 -37.92 -15.61
C SER A 436 8.68 -38.72 -15.08
N GLU A 437 9.00 -38.50 -13.81
CA GLU A 437 9.97 -39.26 -13.05
C GLU A 437 9.80 -40.68 -13.57
N ASN A 438 10.73 -41.11 -14.42
CA ASN A 438 10.54 -42.29 -15.22
C ASN A 438 10.89 -43.43 -14.26
N GLN A 439 10.02 -43.59 -13.27
CA GLN A 439 9.94 -44.66 -12.32
C GLN A 439 9.63 -45.88 -13.18
N ASN A 440 10.65 -46.38 -13.86
CA ASN A 440 10.85 -47.78 -14.09
C ASN A 440 11.68 -48.28 -12.90
N PRO A 441 11.07 -48.36 -11.69
CA PRO A 441 11.80 -48.78 -10.50
C PRO A 441 12.33 -50.18 -10.73
N LEU A 442 13.54 -50.43 -10.26
CA LEU A 442 14.13 -51.74 -10.25
C LEU A 442 13.29 -52.67 -9.38
N GLN A 443 12.57 -53.60 -9.99
CA GLN A 443 11.84 -54.62 -9.27
C GLN A 443 12.76 -55.80 -8.97
N VAL A 444 12.73 -56.25 -7.71
CA VAL A 444 13.55 -57.36 -7.22
C VAL A 444 12.61 -58.39 -6.61
N TYR A 445 12.54 -59.58 -7.19
CA TYR A 445 11.62 -60.63 -6.74
C TYR A 445 12.13 -62.04 -7.07
N PRO A 446 11.62 -63.10 -6.41
CA PRO A 446 10.82 -63.03 -5.19
C PRO A 446 11.66 -62.55 -4.01
N VAL A 447 11.03 -61.91 -3.04
CA VAL A 447 11.62 -61.66 -1.72
C VAL A 447 10.65 -62.20 -0.67
N PRO A 448 11.02 -63.23 0.12
CA PRO A 448 12.30 -63.96 0.12
C PRO A 448 12.59 -64.81 -1.13
N ALA A 449 13.87 -65.05 -1.44
CA ALA A 449 14.34 -65.82 -2.59
C ALA A 449 15.01 -67.14 -2.17
N SER A 450 14.81 -68.21 -2.95
CA SER A 450 15.44 -69.53 -2.71
C SER A 450 16.76 -69.69 -3.47
N ASN A 451 16.72 -69.96 -4.77
CA ASN A 451 17.94 -70.16 -5.58
C ASN A 451 18.11 -69.10 -6.67
N MET A 452 17.03 -68.40 -7.02
CA MET A 452 16.98 -67.44 -8.11
C MET A 452 16.40 -66.12 -7.61
N LEU A 453 16.98 -65.02 -8.08
CA LEU A 453 16.49 -63.66 -7.93
C LEU A 453 16.28 -63.06 -9.33
N PHE A 454 15.20 -62.33 -9.51
CA PHE A 454 14.86 -61.66 -10.76
C PHE A 454 14.97 -60.15 -10.58
N LEU A 455 15.64 -59.52 -11.53
CA LEU A 455 15.66 -58.08 -11.72
C LEU A 455 14.80 -57.72 -12.91
N GLU A 456 13.88 -56.79 -12.74
CA GLU A 456 13.04 -56.31 -13.84
C GLU A 456 13.00 -54.79 -13.87
N ARG A 457 13.25 -54.24 -15.05
CA ARG A 457 13.21 -52.80 -15.32
C ARG A 457 12.89 -52.58 -16.80
N ASN A 458 12.04 -51.59 -17.11
CA ASN A 458 11.89 -51.11 -18.47
C ASN A 458 12.96 -50.06 -18.77
N GLY A 459 13.75 -50.25 -19.81
CA GLY A 459 14.77 -49.27 -20.22
C GLY A 459 15.74 -49.84 -21.24
N TYR A 460 16.11 -49.07 -22.25
CA TYR A 460 16.92 -49.56 -23.37
C TYR A 460 18.43 -49.59 -23.10
N GLU A 461 18.87 -48.96 -22.01
CA GLU A 461 20.28 -48.82 -21.66
C GLU A 461 20.79 -49.97 -20.76
N PRO A 462 22.02 -50.48 -20.98
CA PRO A 462 22.65 -51.42 -20.07
C PRO A 462 22.81 -50.81 -18.66
N MET A 463 22.27 -51.50 -17.65
CA MET A 463 22.35 -51.10 -16.25
C MET A 463 23.25 -52.08 -15.47
N PRO A 464 24.36 -51.60 -14.89
CA PRO A 464 25.14 -52.43 -13.97
C PRO A 464 24.36 -52.66 -12.66
N TRP A 465 24.51 -53.84 -12.10
CA TRP A 465 23.92 -54.23 -10.82
C TRP A 465 24.96 -54.91 -9.94
N GLN A 466 24.80 -54.79 -8.62
CA GLN A 466 25.73 -55.31 -7.63
C GLN A 466 24.98 -55.80 -6.39
N ILE A 467 25.41 -56.95 -5.84
CA ILE A 467 24.91 -57.54 -4.59
C ILE A 467 25.98 -57.41 -3.52
N PHE A 468 25.59 -56.92 -2.35
CA PHE A 468 26.44 -56.76 -1.17
C PHE A 468 25.91 -57.55 0.03
N SER A 469 26.82 -58.00 0.88
CA SER A 469 26.47 -58.39 2.26
C SER A 469 26.04 -57.17 3.07
N LEU A 470 25.39 -57.39 4.22
CA LEU A 470 25.10 -56.29 5.17
C LEU A 470 26.36 -55.62 5.76
N SER A 471 27.52 -56.26 5.68
CA SER A 471 28.81 -55.67 6.07
C SER A 471 29.44 -54.83 4.95
N GLY A 472 28.77 -54.69 3.80
CA GLY A 472 29.25 -53.92 2.65
C GLY A 472 30.25 -54.65 1.74
N ALA A 473 30.45 -55.97 1.92
CA ALA A 473 31.30 -56.75 1.03
C ALA A 473 30.56 -57.04 -0.29
N LEU A 474 31.20 -56.76 -1.43
CA LEU A 474 30.67 -57.10 -2.76
C LEU A 474 30.66 -58.63 -2.93
N ILE A 475 29.50 -59.18 -3.24
CA ILE A 475 29.26 -60.62 -3.37
C ILE A 475 29.16 -61.04 -4.83
N GLN A 476 28.46 -60.25 -5.65
CA GLN A 476 28.24 -60.54 -7.07
C GLN A 476 27.92 -59.26 -7.82
N GLU A 477 28.26 -59.19 -9.10
CA GLU A 477 27.92 -58.07 -9.97
C GLU A 477 27.65 -58.53 -11.40
N GLY A 478 26.99 -57.68 -12.18
CA GLY A 478 26.72 -57.92 -13.58
C GLY A 478 26.08 -56.70 -14.25
N THR A 479 25.61 -56.91 -15.47
CA THR A 479 24.89 -55.89 -16.25
C THR A 479 23.63 -56.52 -16.81
N MET A 480 22.52 -55.79 -16.74
CA MET A 480 21.27 -56.17 -17.40
C MET A 480 20.88 -55.15 -18.46
N VAL A 481 20.16 -55.60 -19.48
CA VAL A 481 19.45 -54.74 -20.45
C VAL A 481 17.96 -54.79 -20.10
N SER A 482 17.12 -54.01 -20.79
CA SER A 482 15.66 -54.00 -20.65
C SER A 482 15.04 -55.38 -20.40
N GLY A 483 14.05 -55.43 -19.51
CA GLY A 483 13.25 -56.62 -19.23
C GLY A 483 13.73 -57.39 -18.00
N ARG A 484 13.47 -58.69 -18.00
CA ARG A 484 13.75 -59.59 -16.87
C ARG A 484 15.14 -60.21 -16.98
N HIS A 485 15.94 -60.05 -15.94
CA HIS A 485 17.26 -60.67 -15.79
C HIS A 485 17.26 -61.64 -14.61
N GLU A 486 17.91 -62.79 -14.79
CA GLU A 486 17.96 -63.87 -13.79
C GLU A 486 19.34 -63.91 -13.12
N ILE A 487 19.34 -63.96 -11.79
CA ILE A 487 20.55 -64.07 -10.97
C ILE A 487 20.46 -65.36 -10.15
N ASP A 488 21.43 -66.25 -10.34
CA ASP A 488 21.61 -67.45 -9.51
C ASP A 488 22.28 -67.05 -8.18
N ILE A 489 21.55 -67.26 -7.09
CA ILE A 489 21.96 -66.99 -5.71
C ILE A 489 22.04 -68.29 -4.87
N SER A 490 22.06 -69.46 -5.51
CA SER A 490 22.09 -70.77 -4.84
C SER A 490 23.29 -70.94 -3.90
N ASN A 491 24.41 -70.30 -4.21
CA ASN A 491 25.64 -70.34 -3.42
C ASN A 491 25.66 -69.34 -2.25
N LEU A 492 24.65 -68.49 -2.11
CA LEU A 492 24.57 -67.53 -1.01
C LEU A 492 24.02 -68.21 0.27
N PRO A 493 24.66 -68.02 1.43
CA PRO A 493 24.07 -68.43 2.71
C PRO A 493 22.73 -67.75 2.96
N ALA A 494 21.85 -68.40 3.73
CA ALA A 494 20.60 -67.80 4.21
C ALA A 494 20.90 -66.50 4.98
N GLY A 495 20.21 -65.41 4.66
CA GLY A 495 20.52 -64.09 5.20
C GLY A 495 19.95 -62.93 4.39
N SER A 496 20.18 -61.70 4.86
CA SER A 496 19.78 -60.48 4.17
C SER A 496 20.92 -59.90 3.35
N TYR A 497 20.59 -59.37 2.18
CA TYR A 497 21.53 -58.81 1.21
C TYR A 497 21.00 -57.49 0.65
N LEU A 498 21.91 -56.63 0.20
CA LEU A 498 21.59 -55.39 -0.50
C LEU A 498 21.92 -55.55 -1.98
N LEU A 499 20.96 -55.23 -2.85
CA LEU A 499 21.15 -55.17 -4.29
C LEU A 499 21.05 -53.71 -4.72
N ARG A 500 22.03 -53.22 -5.48
CA ARG A 500 21.95 -51.91 -6.10
C ARG A 500 22.02 -52.01 -7.62
N GLY A 501 21.27 -51.17 -8.32
CA GLY A 501 21.33 -51.03 -9.78
C GLY A 501 21.16 -49.57 -10.20
N GLY A 502 21.92 -49.12 -11.19
CA GLY A 502 21.91 -47.73 -11.64
C GLY A 502 23.13 -47.33 -12.48
N SER A 503 23.19 -46.10 -12.96
CA SER A 503 24.36 -45.55 -13.69
C SER A 503 24.56 -44.08 -13.34
N ASN A 504 25.78 -43.55 -13.58
CA ASN A 504 26.14 -42.13 -13.46
C ASN A 504 25.54 -41.42 -12.23
N GLU A 505 26.01 -41.85 -11.04
CA GLU A 505 25.71 -41.24 -9.72
C GLU A 505 24.30 -41.50 -9.15
N GLN A 506 23.40 -42.12 -9.90
CA GLN A 506 22.06 -42.52 -9.43
C GLN A 506 22.00 -44.04 -9.23
N TRP A 507 21.99 -44.50 -7.98
CA TRP A 507 21.85 -45.92 -7.62
C TRP A 507 20.55 -46.17 -6.85
N GLU A 508 19.72 -47.08 -7.33
CA GLU A 508 18.59 -47.60 -6.56
C GLU A 508 19.06 -48.79 -5.73
N VAL A 509 18.73 -48.81 -4.44
CA VAL A 509 19.11 -49.90 -3.51
C VAL A 509 17.86 -50.64 -3.03
N LYS A 510 17.85 -51.96 -3.18
CA LYS A 510 16.81 -52.88 -2.71
C LYS A 510 17.39 -53.90 -1.74
N ARG A 511 16.65 -54.21 -0.68
CA ARG A 511 17.00 -55.31 0.23
C ARG A 511 16.26 -56.57 -0.18
N PHE A 512 16.95 -57.71 -0.24
CA PHE A 512 16.31 -59.02 -0.37
C PHE A 512 16.81 -60.00 0.70
N VAL A 513 16.03 -61.06 0.92
CA VAL A 513 16.33 -62.12 1.91
C VAL A 513 16.47 -63.44 1.17
N LYS A 514 17.61 -64.11 1.34
CA LYS A 514 17.87 -65.49 0.90
C LYS A 514 17.39 -66.45 1.99
N MET A 515 16.54 -67.42 1.62
CA MET A 515 16.10 -68.50 2.52
C MET A 515 17.11 -69.63 2.63
#